data_AF-A0A1J6JQI1-F1
#
_entry.id   AF-A0A1J6JQI1-F1
#
_cell.length_a   1.000
_cell.length_b   1.000
_cell.length_c   1.000
_cell.angle_alpha   90.00
_cell.angle_beta   90.00
_cell.angle_gamma   90.00
#
_symmetry.space_group_name_H-M   'P 1'
#
loop_
_entity.id
_entity.type
_entity.pdbx_description
1 polymer ?
#
loop_
_entity_poly.entity_id
_entity_poly.type
_entity_poly.pdbx_seq_one_letter_code
_entity_poly.pdbx_strand_id
1 'polypeptide(L)'
;MTTGFQYAEKLSDEYYIDAYKTNTERVPDAEWRPPRIAAVQMSAAITACARIHMHHYISREDCYYTDTNSVILGSPLPDDNVSPTELGKFKLEHKLNKGIFLAPKGYCLWTDKNQIITKHKGLAKPLVSDKWHETQYADLKRRIVALVDSNFLINWATLDIMKKTKLVKLSTQTNTKRELVYDNNQDWVDTKPVNVKDYAGQDKRVLLYKYRIQEYDLQSLREKVVNLRSKIASLTSDSIIKDKQGQSQRPDAPKKATIQRQGQSNSSPTLFIHPPKKNKKKHINSGKKKKKKPG
;
A
#
# COMPACT_ATOMS: atom_id res chain seq x y z
N MET A 1 26.03 -18.08 22.96
CA MET A 1 25.16 -18.40 21.80
C MET A 1 25.00 -17.14 20.99
N THR A 2 25.75 -16.99 19.90
CA THR A 2 25.64 -15.81 19.03
C THR A 2 25.94 -16.28 17.61
N THR A 3 24.91 -16.83 16.96
CA THR A 3 24.81 -16.71 15.51
C THR A 3 24.52 -15.25 15.22
N GLY A 4 25.42 -14.61 14.46
CA GLY A 4 25.38 -13.16 14.28
C GLY A 4 25.79 -12.78 12.88
N PHE A 5 25.01 -11.86 12.30
CA PHE A 5 25.45 -11.05 11.18
C PHE A 5 26.78 -10.39 11.52
N GLN A 6 27.78 -10.52 10.66
CA GLN A 6 29.08 -9.87 10.85
C GLN A 6 29.09 -8.53 10.15
N TYR A 7 28.86 -8.51 8.85
CA TYR A 7 28.82 -7.29 8.06
C TYR A 7 28.09 -7.54 6.74
N ALA A 8 27.64 -6.45 6.13
CA ALA A 8 27.16 -6.40 4.76
C ALA A 8 27.96 -5.30 4.05
N GLU A 9 28.50 -5.62 2.89
CA GLU A 9 29.23 -4.66 2.06
C GLU A 9 28.58 -4.55 0.69
N LYS A 10 28.48 -3.32 0.19
CA LYS A 10 27.92 -3.05 -1.14
C LYS A 10 28.95 -3.47 -2.18
N LEU A 11 28.61 -4.47 -2.98
CA LEU A 11 29.47 -4.95 -4.06
C LEU A 11 29.26 -4.14 -5.35
N SER A 12 28.02 -3.72 -5.61
CA SER A 12 27.65 -2.84 -6.73
C SER A 12 26.33 -2.14 -6.43
N ASP A 13 25.82 -1.31 -7.36
CA ASP A 13 24.51 -0.68 -7.22
C ASP A 13 23.35 -1.70 -7.10
N GLU A 14 23.57 -2.93 -7.57
CA GLU A 14 22.55 -4.00 -7.61
C GLU A 14 22.80 -5.14 -6.60
N TYR A 15 24.01 -5.25 -6.04
CA TYR A 15 24.41 -6.40 -5.22
C TYR A 15 25.11 -6.01 -3.91
N TYR A 16 24.80 -6.77 -2.86
CA TYR A 16 25.44 -6.71 -1.55
C TYR A 16 25.98 -8.10 -1.19
N ILE A 17 27.12 -8.13 -0.49
CA ILE A 17 27.68 -9.33 0.12
C ILE A 17 27.34 -9.29 1.61
N ASP A 18 26.70 -10.34 2.12
CA ASP A 18 26.42 -10.51 3.53
C ASP A 18 27.27 -11.65 4.11
N ALA A 19 27.96 -11.39 5.23
CA ALA A 19 28.77 -12.37 5.95
C ALA A 19 28.16 -12.68 7.33
N TYR A 20 28.13 -13.97 7.69
CA TYR A 20 27.59 -14.47 8.97
C TYR A 20 28.64 -15.31 9.70
N LYS A 21 28.76 -15.09 11.03
CA LYS A 21 29.58 -15.96 11.89
C LYS A 21 28.71 -17.07 12.46
N THR A 22 29.13 -18.32 12.22
CA THR A 22 28.62 -19.49 12.91
C THR A 22 29.69 -20.01 13.86
N ASN A 23 29.34 -20.23 15.14
CA ASN A 23 30.26 -20.81 16.10
C ASN A 23 30.27 -22.34 15.93
N THR A 24 31.40 -22.89 15.47
CA THR A 24 31.66 -24.32 15.24
C THR A 24 32.42 -24.99 16.40
N GLU A 25 32.72 -24.28 17.49
CA GLU A 25 33.65 -24.73 18.55
C GLU A 25 33.24 -25.98 19.34
N ARG A 26 32.04 -26.57 19.12
CA ARG A 26 31.51 -27.66 19.98
C ARG A 26 31.05 -28.93 19.26
N VAL A 27 31.24 -29.06 17.95
CA VAL A 27 30.81 -30.27 17.21
C VAL A 27 31.86 -30.62 16.14
N PRO A 28 32.31 -31.88 16.03
CA PRO A 28 33.12 -32.31 14.89
C PRO A 28 32.40 -31.98 13.57
N ASP A 29 33.12 -31.52 12.54
CA ASP A 29 32.55 -31.11 11.24
C ASP A 29 31.63 -32.19 10.61
N ALA A 30 31.88 -33.46 10.89
CA ALA A 30 31.07 -34.60 10.42
C ALA A 30 29.65 -34.67 11.04
N GLU A 31 29.43 -34.06 12.20
CA GLU A 31 28.14 -34.00 12.91
C GLU A 31 27.47 -32.62 12.81
N TRP A 32 28.13 -31.66 12.17
CA TRP A 32 27.61 -30.31 11.97
C TRP A 32 26.42 -30.32 11.01
N ARG A 33 25.21 -30.14 11.55
CA ARG A 33 24.01 -29.80 10.78
C ARG A 33 23.82 -28.29 10.86
N PRO A 34 24.30 -27.49 9.88
CA PRO A 34 24.10 -26.05 9.92
C PRO A 34 22.60 -25.75 10.05
N PRO A 35 22.20 -24.78 10.88
CA PRO A 35 20.82 -24.29 10.82
C PRO A 35 20.56 -23.87 9.36
N ARG A 36 19.54 -24.49 8.75
CA ARG A 36 19.17 -24.25 7.35
C ARG A 36 19.12 -22.74 7.14
N ILE A 37 19.99 -22.23 6.27
CA ILE A 37 20.31 -20.83 6.05
C ILE A 37 19.01 -20.02 5.93
N ALA A 38 18.55 -19.44 7.03
CA ALA A 38 17.34 -18.63 7.07
C ALA A 38 17.76 -17.17 6.92
N ALA A 39 17.93 -16.73 5.67
CA ALA A 39 18.20 -15.33 5.35
C ALA A 39 16.90 -14.51 5.44
N VAL A 40 16.53 -14.16 6.68
CA VAL A 40 15.28 -13.42 6.96
C VAL A 40 15.26 -12.05 6.27
N GLN A 41 16.42 -11.41 6.15
CA GLN A 41 16.59 -10.12 5.48
C GLN A 41 16.28 -10.24 3.99
N MET A 42 16.81 -11.26 3.32
CA MET A 42 16.51 -11.53 1.91
C MET A 42 15.02 -11.83 1.70
N SER A 43 14.42 -12.65 2.57
CA SER A 43 12.98 -12.96 2.51
C SER A 43 12.11 -11.70 2.69
N ALA A 44 12.50 -10.83 3.62
CA ALA A 44 11.83 -9.56 3.85
C ALA A 44 11.96 -8.62 2.64
N ALA A 45 13.16 -8.52 2.04
CA ALA A 45 13.40 -7.73 0.84
C ALA A 45 12.57 -8.22 -0.35
N ILE A 46 12.57 -9.52 -0.63
CA ILE A 46 11.78 -10.13 -1.71
C ILE A 46 10.28 -9.85 -1.50
N THR A 47 9.78 -10.05 -0.28
CA THR A 47 8.36 -9.83 0.03
C THR A 47 7.99 -8.35 -0.07
N ALA A 48 8.88 -7.44 0.33
CA ALA A 48 8.68 -6.00 0.22
C ALA A 48 8.64 -5.57 -1.26
N CYS A 49 9.61 -5.99 -2.07
CA CYS A 49 9.66 -5.71 -3.50
C CYS A 49 8.41 -6.25 -4.22
N ALA A 50 7.97 -7.47 -3.90
CA ALA A 50 6.74 -8.04 -4.47
C ALA A 50 5.50 -7.18 -4.12
N ARG A 51 5.39 -6.68 -2.88
CA ARG A 51 4.29 -5.81 -2.47
C ARG A 51 4.35 -4.44 -3.13
N ILE A 52 5.53 -3.86 -3.28
CA ILE A 52 5.74 -2.58 -3.98
C ILE A 52 5.32 -2.74 -5.45
N HIS A 53 5.75 -3.81 -6.11
CA HIS A 53 5.33 -4.13 -7.48
C HIS A 53 3.80 -4.26 -7.59
N MET A 54 3.17 -5.01 -6.67
CA MET A 54 1.71 -5.17 -6.66
C MET A 54 0.96 -3.86 -6.36
N HIS A 55 1.56 -2.93 -5.62
CA HIS A 55 0.92 -1.68 -5.20
C HIS A 55 0.42 -0.87 -6.40
N HIS A 56 1.15 -0.85 -7.53
CA HIS A 56 0.74 -0.15 -8.75
C HIS A 56 -0.63 -0.60 -9.27
N TYR A 57 -0.96 -1.89 -9.10
CA TYR A 57 -2.21 -2.47 -9.54
C TYR A 57 -3.30 -2.34 -8.47
N ILE A 58 -2.91 -2.45 -7.20
CA ILE A 58 -3.82 -2.31 -6.04
C ILE A 58 -4.34 -0.88 -5.92
N SER A 59 -3.53 0.12 -6.28
CA SER A 59 -3.91 1.54 -6.19
C SER A 59 -4.84 1.99 -7.32
N ARG A 60 -5.21 1.12 -8.26
CA ARG A 60 -6.17 1.45 -9.32
C ARG A 60 -7.58 1.57 -8.75
N GLU A 61 -8.36 2.52 -9.26
CA GLU A 61 -9.74 2.73 -8.85
C GLU A 61 -10.65 1.54 -9.15
N ASP A 62 -10.32 0.77 -10.19
CA ASP A 62 -11.07 -0.40 -10.63
C ASP A 62 -10.54 -1.73 -10.06
N CYS A 63 -9.72 -1.68 -9.01
CA CYS A 63 -9.22 -2.87 -8.32
C CYS A 63 -10.22 -3.39 -7.28
N TYR A 64 -10.84 -4.53 -7.57
CA TYR A 64 -11.82 -5.16 -6.68
C TYR A 64 -11.19 -6.08 -5.63
N TYR A 65 -10.11 -6.79 -5.98
CA TYR A 65 -9.51 -7.78 -5.09
C TYR A 65 -8.05 -8.05 -5.44
N THR A 66 -7.25 -8.38 -4.43
CA THR A 66 -5.86 -8.84 -4.59
C THR A 66 -5.51 -9.91 -3.55
N ASP A 67 -4.67 -10.87 -3.94
CA ASP A 67 -4.03 -11.80 -3.01
C ASP A 67 -2.65 -12.20 -3.52
N THR A 68 -1.62 -11.77 -2.80
CA THR A 68 -0.18 -12.05 -3.02
C THR A 68 0.36 -11.58 -4.38
N ASN A 69 -0.03 -12.24 -5.46
CA ASN A 69 0.43 -12.02 -6.83
C ASN A 69 -0.73 -12.07 -7.86
N SER A 70 -1.97 -11.94 -7.39
CA SER A 70 -3.17 -11.90 -8.21
C SER A 70 -3.91 -10.59 -8.01
N VAL A 71 -4.61 -10.14 -9.05
CA VAL A 71 -5.45 -8.93 -9.03
C VAL A 71 -6.71 -9.18 -9.86
N ILE A 72 -7.84 -8.67 -9.38
CA ILE A 72 -9.11 -8.66 -10.12
C ILE A 72 -9.46 -7.20 -10.39
N LEU A 73 -9.56 -6.85 -11.67
CA LEU A 73 -9.72 -5.50 -12.18
C LEU A 73 -11.01 -5.37 -12.99
N GLY A 74 -11.59 -4.17 -13.01
CA GLY A 74 -12.73 -3.85 -13.86
C GLY A 74 -12.37 -3.64 -15.33
N SER A 75 -11.20 -3.07 -15.60
CA SER A 75 -10.66 -2.88 -16.94
C SER A 75 -9.41 -3.73 -17.15
N PRO A 76 -9.14 -4.19 -18.39
CA PRO A 76 -7.98 -5.01 -18.68
C PRO A 76 -6.66 -4.27 -18.40
N LEU A 77 -5.60 -5.04 -18.16
CA LEU A 77 -4.24 -4.50 -18.12
C LEU A 77 -3.75 -4.21 -19.54
N PRO A 78 -2.85 -3.23 -19.72
CA PRO A 78 -2.14 -3.04 -20.99
C PRO A 78 -1.42 -4.32 -21.41
N ASP A 79 -1.38 -4.60 -22.71
CA ASP A 79 -0.76 -5.81 -23.27
C ASP A 79 0.71 -5.95 -22.85
N ASP A 80 1.42 -4.83 -22.67
CA ASP A 80 2.80 -4.80 -22.19
C ASP A 80 2.99 -5.46 -20.81
N ASN A 81 1.96 -5.45 -19.97
CA ASN A 81 1.99 -6.03 -18.62
C ASN A 81 1.45 -7.47 -18.57
N VAL A 82 1.00 -8.01 -19.70
CA VAL A 82 0.34 -9.30 -19.77
C VAL A 82 1.12 -10.25 -20.68
N SER A 83 1.59 -11.35 -20.13
CA SER A 83 2.20 -12.42 -20.91
C SER A 83 2.03 -13.77 -20.20
N PRO A 84 1.69 -14.85 -20.92
CA PRO A 84 1.58 -16.18 -20.32
C PRO A 84 2.94 -16.80 -19.99
N THR A 85 4.04 -16.28 -20.56
CA THR A 85 5.37 -16.91 -20.53
C THR A 85 6.47 -16.02 -19.97
N GLU A 86 6.34 -14.69 -20.08
CA GLU A 86 7.39 -13.78 -19.62
C GLU A 86 7.36 -13.60 -18.10
N LEU A 87 8.54 -13.70 -17.49
CA LEU A 87 8.72 -13.54 -16.06
C LEU A 87 8.40 -12.10 -15.62
N GLY A 88 7.64 -11.97 -14.52
CA GLY A 88 7.27 -10.68 -13.94
C GLY A 88 5.99 -10.08 -14.52
N LYS A 89 5.52 -10.55 -15.68
CA LYS A 89 4.24 -10.13 -16.27
C LYS A 89 3.06 -10.95 -15.72
N PHE A 90 1.86 -10.40 -15.84
CA PHE A 90 0.64 -11.09 -15.43
C PHE A 90 0.20 -12.08 -16.50
N LYS A 91 -0.25 -13.25 -16.05
CA LYS A 91 -1.00 -14.18 -16.91
C LYS A 91 -2.48 -13.86 -16.83
N LEU A 92 -3.13 -13.69 -17.98
CA LEU A 92 -4.59 -13.58 -18.04
C LEU A 92 -5.21 -14.97 -17.77
N GLU A 93 -5.76 -15.17 -16.57
CA GLU A 93 -6.40 -16.45 -16.20
C GLU A 93 -7.87 -16.53 -16.61
N HIS A 94 -8.66 -15.52 -16.24
CA HIS A 94 -10.11 -15.54 -16.40
C HIS A 94 -10.67 -14.17 -16.77
N LYS A 95 -11.71 -14.16 -17.62
CA LYS A 95 -12.60 -13.01 -17.79
C LYS A 95 -13.87 -13.27 -16.98
N LEU A 96 -14.31 -12.26 -16.23
CA LEU A 96 -15.35 -12.40 -15.22
C LEU A 96 -16.59 -11.63 -15.63
N ASN A 97 -17.77 -12.24 -15.46
CA ASN A 97 -19.07 -11.59 -15.63
C ASN A 97 -19.58 -11.04 -14.29
N LYS A 98 -19.32 -11.76 -13.20
CA LYS A 98 -19.77 -11.43 -11.84
C LYS A 98 -18.76 -11.94 -10.82
N GLY A 99 -18.60 -11.21 -9.72
CA GLY A 99 -17.80 -11.64 -8.58
C GLY A 99 -18.42 -11.16 -7.27
N ILE A 100 -18.43 -12.02 -6.25
CA ILE A 100 -18.83 -11.66 -4.88
C ILE A 100 -17.62 -11.88 -3.97
N PHE A 101 -17.19 -10.82 -3.30
CA PHE A 101 -16.04 -10.81 -2.39
C PHE A 101 -16.50 -10.53 -0.97
N LEU A 102 -16.63 -11.58 -0.15
CA LEU A 102 -17.15 -11.45 1.21
C LEU A 102 -16.05 -11.26 2.26
N ALA A 103 -14.87 -11.84 2.02
CA ALA A 103 -13.73 -11.79 2.93
C ALA A 103 -12.41 -12.09 2.20
N PRO A 104 -11.24 -11.81 2.81
CA PRO A 104 -9.96 -12.28 2.29
C PRO A 104 -9.97 -13.81 2.11
N LYS A 105 -9.71 -14.28 0.89
CA LYS A 105 -9.80 -15.71 0.50
C LYS A 105 -11.20 -16.32 0.69
N GLY A 106 -12.25 -15.50 0.61
CA GLY A 106 -13.67 -15.89 0.68
C GLY A 106 -14.46 -15.18 -0.42
N TYR A 107 -14.46 -15.75 -1.62
CA TYR A 107 -15.08 -15.16 -2.81
C TYR A 107 -15.61 -16.21 -3.80
N CYS A 108 -16.56 -15.79 -4.63
CA CYS A 108 -17.11 -16.58 -5.72
C CYS A 108 -17.11 -15.77 -7.02
N LEU A 109 -16.61 -16.37 -8.11
CA LEU A 109 -16.49 -15.73 -9.42
C LEU A 109 -17.25 -16.53 -10.48
N TRP A 110 -17.95 -15.83 -11.35
CA TRP A 110 -18.58 -16.39 -12.54
C TRP A 110 -17.82 -15.90 -13.77
N THR A 111 -17.30 -16.84 -14.52
CA THR A 111 -16.51 -16.57 -15.72
C THR A 111 -17.38 -16.48 -16.97
N ASP A 112 -16.83 -15.88 -18.02
CA ASP A 112 -17.42 -15.86 -19.37
C ASP A 112 -17.66 -17.26 -19.96
N LYS A 113 -16.88 -18.25 -19.54
CA LYS A 113 -17.00 -19.66 -19.93
C LYS A 113 -18.03 -20.45 -19.12
N ASN A 114 -18.96 -19.78 -18.42
CA ASN A 114 -19.94 -20.39 -17.51
C ASN A 114 -19.32 -21.25 -16.39
N GLN A 115 -18.04 -21.06 -16.08
CA GLN A 115 -17.40 -21.73 -14.94
C GLN A 115 -17.56 -20.88 -13.67
N ILE A 116 -17.88 -21.56 -12.57
CA ILE A 116 -17.99 -20.97 -11.23
C ILE A 116 -16.75 -21.33 -10.42
N ILE A 117 -16.06 -20.30 -9.92
CA ILE A 117 -14.85 -20.45 -9.11
C ILE A 117 -15.16 -20.02 -7.68
N THR A 118 -15.20 -20.98 -6.76
CA THR A 118 -15.47 -20.73 -5.35
C THR A 118 -14.22 -20.90 -4.51
N LYS A 119 -13.87 -19.88 -3.72
CA LYS A 119 -12.72 -19.87 -2.83
C LYS A 119 -13.19 -19.54 -1.41
N HIS A 120 -12.79 -20.37 -0.46
CA HIS A 120 -13.03 -20.14 0.95
C HIS A 120 -11.88 -20.69 1.79
N LYS A 121 -11.38 -19.89 2.74
CA LYS A 121 -10.31 -20.29 3.65
C LYS A 121 -10.86 -20.98 4.89
N GLY A 122 -10.19 -22.04 5.33
CA GLY A 122 -10.46 -22.71 6.60
C GLY A 122 -11.36 -23.93 6.48
N LEU A 123 -11.74 -24.48 7.64
CA LEU A 123 -12.35 -25.80 7.73
C LEU A 123 -13.72 -25.88 7.02
N ALA A 124 -14.47 -24.79 6.99
CA ALA A 124 -15.80 -24.73 6.39
C ALA A 124 -15.81 -24.70 4.84
N LYS A 125 -14.65 -24.81 4.16
CA LYS A 125 -14.58 -24.81 2.69
C LYS A 125 -15.58 -25.76 2.00
N PRO A 126 -15.81 -27.00 2.47
CA PRO A 126 -16.76 -27.92 1.82
C PRO A 126 -18.23 -27.47 1.89
N LEU A 127 -18.56 -26.57 2.82
CA LEU A 127 -19.93 -26.10 3.04
C LEU A 127 -20.30 -24.89 2.14
N VAL A 128 -19.31 -24.36 1.44
CA VAL A 128 -19.42 -23.08 0.75
C VAL A 128 -19.65 -23.33 -0.73
N SER A 129 -20.84 -22.96 -1.20
CA SER A 129 -21.24 -22.93 -2.60
C SER A 129 -21.36 -21.49 -3.12
N ASP A 130 -21.63 -21.36 -4.41
CA ASP A 130 -22.06 -20.11 -5.05
C ASP A 130 -23.36 -19.57 -4.44
N LYS A 131 -24.37 -20.44 -4.26
CA LYS A 131 -25.63 -20.10 -3.60
C LYS A 131 -25.40 -19.63 -2.16
N TRP A 132 -24.42 -20.21 -1.47
CA TRP A 132 -24.02 -19.71 -0.15
C TRP A 132 -23.49 -18.28 -0.24
N HIS A 133 -22.63 -17.95 -1.20
CA HIS A 133 -22.11 -16.59 -1.36
C HIS A 133 -23.23 -15.60 -1.68
N GLU A 134 -24.18 -15.96 -2.55
CA GLU A 134 -25.31 -15.09 -2.89
C GLU A 134 -26.22 -14.85 -1.68
N THR A 135 -26.58 -15.91 -0.95
CA THR A 135 -27.41 -15.79 0.26
C THR A 135 -26.70 -15.07 1.41
N GLN A 136 -25.39 -15.22 1.54
CA GLN A 136 -24.58 -14.50 2.54
C GLN A 136 -24.36 -13.04 2.14
N TYR A 137 -24.28 -12.72 0.84
CA TYR A 137 -24.22 -11.35 0.37
C TYR A 137 -25.55 -10.63 0.62
N ALA A 138 -26.68 -11.31 0.38
CA ALA A 138 -28.02 -10.79 0.67
C ALA A 138 -28.26 -10.57 2.17
N ASP A 139 -27.72 -11.44 3.03
CA ASP A 139 -27.75 -11.28 4.49
C ASP A 139 -26.38 -11.53 5.11
N LEU A 140 -25.62 -10.45 5.33
CA LEU A 140 -24.30 -10.47 5.93
C LEU A 140 -24.29 -11.02 7.37
N LYS A 141 -25.43 -10.97 8.08
CA LYS A 141 -25.56 -11.47 9.46
C LYS A 141 -25.90 -12.94 9.52
N ARG A 142 -26.19 -13.57 8.37
CA ARG A 142 -26.50 -14.99 8.27
C ARG A 142 -25.39 -15.83 8.91
N ARG A 143 -25.80 -16.83 9.68
CA ARG A 143 -24.92 -17.81 10.32
C ARG A 143 -25.40 -19.21 10.02
N ILE A 144 -24.47 -20.06 9.62
CA ILE A 144 -24.72 -21.49 9.48
C ILE A 144 -23.86 -22.21 10.50
N VAL A 145 -24.44 -23.22 11.13
CA VAL A 145 -23.72 -24.11 12.03
C VAL A 145 -23.75 -25.49 11.41
N ALA A 146 -22.58 -26.08 11.20
CA ALA A 146 -22.47 -27.38 10.57
C ALA A 146 -21.30 -28.17 11.16
N LEU A 147 -21.42 -29.49 11.15
CA LEU A 147 -20.35 -30.40 11.52
C LEU A 147 -19.39 -30.54 10.35
N VAL A 148 -18.10 -30.36 10.62
CA VAL A 148 -17.04 -30.54 9.63
C VAL A 148 -15.90 -31.35 10.21
N ASP A 149 -15.38 -32.27 9.40
CA ASP A 149 -14.25 -33.10 9.76
C ASP A 149 -12.93 -32.38 9.53
N SER A 150 -12.07 -32.37 10.55
CA SER A 150 -10.67 -31.96 10.47
C SER A 150 -9.80 -33.20 10.44
N ASN A 151 -9.27 -33.55 9.27
CA ASN A 151 -8.54 -34.81 9.05
C ASN A 151 -7.08 -34.80 9.52
N PHE A 152 -6.47 -33.63 9.69
CA PHE A 152 -5.03 -33.47 9.99
C PHE A 152 -4.80 -32.73 11.31
N LEU A 153 -5.55 -33.06 12.36
CA LEU A 153 -5.33 -32.45 13.66
C LEU A 153 -4.11 -33.11 14.32
N ILE A 154 -3.01 -32.36 14.42
CA ILE A 154 -1.79 -32.83 15.10
C ILE A 154 -1.96 -32.64 16.61
N ASN A 155 -1.80 -33.74 17.36
CA ASN A 155 -1.56 -33.67 18.79
C ASN A 155 -0.08 -33.33 19.03
N TRP A 156 0.24 -32.10 19.42
CA TRP A 156 1.65 -31.69 19.56
C TRP A 156 2.40 -32.39 20.71
N ALA A 157 1.69 -32.96 21.69
CA ALA A 157 2.32 -33.69 22.79
C ALA A 157 2.74 -35.11 22.38
N THR A 158 1.89 -35.82 21.63
CA THR A 158 2.13 -37.20 21.21
C THR A 158 2.61 -37.32 19.76
N LEU A 159 2.53 -36.23 18.99
CA LEU A 159 2.77 -36.13 17.54
C LEU A 159 1.82 -36.98 16.68
N ASP A 160 0.70 -37.44 17.24
CA ASP A 160 -0.31 -38.19 16.50
C ASP A 160 -1.14 -37.30 15.57
N ILE A 161 -1.53 -37.86 14.42
CA ILE A 161 -2.45 -37.22 13.48
C ILE A 161 -3.85 -37.82 13.70
N MET A 162 -4.81 -36.96 14.03
CA MET A 162 -6.18 -37.38 14.34
C MET A 162 -7.21 -36.75 13.40
N LYS A 163 -8.25 -37.51 13.11
CA LYS A 163 -9.50 -37.00 12.55
C LYS A 163 -10.41 -36.54 13.70
N LYS A 164 -10.91 -35.30 13.64
CA LYS A 164 -11.85 -34.77 14.63
C LYS A 164 -12.98 -34.01 13.95
N THR A 165 -14.22 -34.44 14.20
CA THR A 165 -15.42 -33.68 13.81
C THR A 165 -15.57 -32.48 14.74
N LYS A 166 -15.74 -31.30 14.16
CA LYS A 166 -15.93 -30.04 14.88
C LYS A 166 -17.20 -29.36 14.41
N LEU A 167 -17.91 -28.75 15.36
CA LEU A 167 -19.00 -27.84 15.05
C LEU A 167 -18.40 -26.49 14.61
N VAL A 168 -18.61 -26.11 13.35
CA VAL A 168 -18.09 -24.86 12.78
C VAL A 168 -19.25 -23.88 12.57
N LYS A 169 -19.06 -22.65 13.04
CA LYS A 169 -19.93 -21.51 12.75
C LYS A 169 -19.39 -20.80 11.51
N LEU A 170 -20.12 -20.92 10.40
CA LEU A 170 -19.81 -20.24 9.14
C LEU A 170 -20.56 -18.91 9.09
N SER A 171 -19.80 -17.82 9.02
CA SER A 171 -20.30 -16.45 8.91
C SER A 171 -19.20 -15.55 8.36
N THR A 172 -19.58 -14.45 7.72
CA THR A 172 -18.65 -13.39 7.32
C THR A 172 -18.33 -12.50 8.53
N GLN A 173 -17.12 -12.62 9.07
CA GLN A 173 -16.64 -11.71 10.13
C GLN A 173 -16.23 -10.38 9.50
N THR A 174 -17.21 -9.49 9.31
CA THR A 174 -17.06 -8.27 8.51
C THR A 174 -16.43 -7.09 9.24
N ASN A 175 -15.93 -7.24 10.48
CA ASN A 175 -15.46 -6.10 11.28
C ASN A 175 -14.19 -6.33 12.12
N THR A 176 -13.37 -7.33 11.78
CA THR A 176 -12.15 -7.64 12.58
C THR A 176 -10.92 -6.83 12.17
N LYS A 177 -10.85 -6.38 10.91
CA LYS A 177 -9.69 -5.65 10.36
C LYS A 177 -10.05 -4.38 9.62
N ARG A 178 -11.28 -4.27 9.13
CA ARG A 178 -11.80 -3.15 8.36
C ARG A 178 -13.23 -2.88 8.84
N GLU A 179 -13.60 -1.61 8.91
CA GLU A 179 -14.96 -1.16 9.21
C GLU A 179 -15.77 -1.06 7.91
N LEU A 180 -17.01 -1.54 7.93
CA LEU A 180 -17.92 -1.44 6.78
C LEU A 180 -18.37 0.01 6.57
N VAL A 181 -18.49 0.40 5.31
CA VAL A 181 -19.01 1.70 4.85
C VAL A 181 -20.31 1.44 4.12
N TYR A 182 -21.37 2.10 4.56
CA TYR A 182 -22.71 1.99 4.00
C TYR A 182 -23.10 3.29 3.30
N ASP A 183 -23.94 3.19 2.27
CA ASP A 183 -24.55 4.34 1.63
C ASP A 183 -25.81 4.83 2.38
N ASN A 184 -26.50 5.81 1.81
CA ASN A 184 -27.72 6.37 2.39
C ASN A 184 -28.89 5.35 2.44
N ASN A 185 -28.85 4.30 1.63
CA ASN A 185 -29.87 3.26 1.54
C ASN A 185 -29.56 2.08 2.49
N GLN A 186 -28.48 2.17 3.28
CA GLN A 186 -27.93 1.09 4.12
C GLN A 186 -27.34 -0.08 3.34
N ASP A 187 -27.02 0.12 2.06
CA ASP A 187 -26.33 -0.88 1.26
C ASP A 187 -24.82 -0.82 1.53
N TRP A 188 -24.18 -1.98 1.63
CA TRP A 188 -22.74 -2.08 1.86
C TRP A 188 -21.99 -1.71 0.58
N VAL A 189 -21.25 -0.59 0.61
CA VAL A 189 -20.54 -0.06 -0.57
C VAL A 189 -19.03 -0.17 -0.50
N ASP A 190 -18.42 -0.09 0.68
CA ASP A 190 -16.96 -0.11 0.83
C ASP A 190 -16.51 -0.54 2.24
N THR A 191 -15.21 -0.58 2.49
CA THR A 191 -14.60 -0.80 3.80
C THR A 191 -13.43 0.15 4.05
N LYS A 192 -13.37 0.73 5.24
CA LYS A 192 -12.24 1.57 5.68
C LYS A 192 -11.35 0.78 6.66
N PRO A 193 -10.04 1.01 6.67
CA PRO A 193 -9.16 0.36 7.64
C PRO A 193 -9.53 0.74 9.07
N VAL A 194 -9.41 -0.19 10.01
CA VAL A 194 -9.51 0.12 11.44
C VAL A 194 -8.24 0.87 11.83
N ASN A 195 -8.38 2.10 12.32
CA ASN A 195 -7.25 2.86 12.84
C ASN A 195 -6.87 2.35 14.23
N VAL A 196 -5.77 1.62 14.31
CA VAL A 196 -5.18 1.19 15.58
C VAL A 196 -4.59 2.42 16.26
N LYS A 197 -5.29 2.92 17.29
CA LYS A 197 -4.85 4.09 18.09
C LYS A 197 -3.98 3.71 19.28
N ASP A 198 -4.03 2.45 19.71
CA ASP A 198 -3.26 1.92 20.83
C ASP A 198 -2.28 0.87 20.33
N TYR A 199 -0.99 1.17 20.42
CA TYR A 199 0.09 0.30 19.97
C TYR A 199 0.48 -0.74 21.03
N ALA A 200 -0.47 -1.23 21.83
CA ALA A 200 -0.23 -2.20 22.90
C ALA A 200 0.95 -1.77 23.81
N GLY A 201 1.00 -0.49 24.18
CA GLY A 201 2.07 0.07 25.02
C GLY A 201 3.41 0.36 24.32
N GLN A 202 3.49 0.26 22.98
CA GLN A 202 4.69 0.66 22.21
C GLN A 202 4.75 2.16 21.87
N ASP A 203 3.92 2.99 22.50
CA ASP A 203 3.82 4.43 22.19
C ASP A 203 5.18 5.12 22.29
N LYS A 204 6.01 4.77 23.28
CA LYS A 204 7.38 5.28 23.42
C LYS A 204 8.26 4.96 22.21
N ARG A 205 8.13 3.76 21.64
CA ARG A 205 8.92 3.31 20.49
C ARG A 205 8.47 4.00 19.20
N VAL A 206 7.17 4.20 19.03
CA VAL A 206 6.61 4.99 17.92
C VAL A 206 7.00 6.46 18.02
N LEU A 207 6.95 7.04 19.23
CA LEU A 207 7.38 8.43 19.47
C LEU A 207 8.87 8.61 19.14
N LEU A 208 9.70 7.64 19.54
CA LEU A 208 11.13 7.62 19.19
C LEU A 208 11.35 7.58 17.67
N TYR A 209 10.58 6.77 16.94
CA TYR A 209 10.68 6.75 15.47
C TYR A 209 10.22 8.07 14.84
N LYS A 210 9.13 8.67 15.32
CA LYS A 210 8.69 9.99 14.86
C LYS A 210 9.75 11.07 15.12
N TYR A 211 10.35 11.06 16.30
CA TYR A 211 11.42 11.99 16.66
C TYR A 211 12.64 11.83 15.73
N ARG A 212 13.07 10.59 15.45
CA ARG A 212 14.17 10.34 14.50
C ARG A 212 13.85 10.85 13.10
N ILE A 213 12.63 10.62 12.60
CA ILE A 213 12.20 11.14 11.28
C ILE A 213 12.29 12.68 11.28
N GLN A 214 11.81 13.33 12.34
CA GLN A 214 11.89 14.79 12.46
C GLN A 214 13.34 15.30 12.53
N GLU A 215 14.26 14.59 13.19
CA GLU A 215 15.67 14.94 13.18
C GLU A 215 16.29 14.83 11.78
N TYR A 216 15.97 13.76 11.04
CA TYR A 216 16.39 13.63 9.64
C TYR A 216 15.85 14.78 8.77
N ASP A 217 14.57 15.12 8.92
CA ASP A 217 13.96 16.24 8.18
C ASP A 217 14.63 17.58 8.54
N LEU A 218 14.91 17.81 9.82
CA LEU A 218 15.63 19.01 10.28
C LEU A 218 17.05 19.08 9.73
N GLN A 219 17.76 17.96 9.69
CA GLN A 219 19.10 17.90 9.14
C GLN A 219 19.09 18.19 7.63
N SER A 220 18.18 17.57 6.87
CA SER A 220 17.98 17.87 5.45
C SER A 220 17.64 19.35 5.21
N LEU A 221 16.80 19.94 6.07
CA LEU A 221 16.44 21.35 5.96
C LEU A 221 17.63 22.27 6.28
N ARG A 222 18.45 21.93 7.28
CA ARG A 222 19.69 22.67 7.61
C ARG A 222 20.66 22.65 6.44
N GLU A 223 20.87 21.50 5.81
CA GLU A 223 21.72 21.37 4.61
C GLU A 223 21.19 22.24 3.47
N LYS A 224 19.88 22.24 3.23
CA LYS A 224 19.24 23.14 2.23
C LYS A 224 19.48 24.62 2.55
N VAL A 225 19.37 25.03 3.81
CA VAL A 225 19.62 26.41 4.23
C VAL A 225 21.08 26.80 4.02
N VAL A 226 22.02 25.91 4.36
CA VAL A 226 23.46 26.14 4.12
C VAL A 226 23.74 26.31 2.62
N ASN A 227 23.18 25.44 1.79
CA ASN A 227 23.32 25.53 0.33
C ASN A 227 22.68 26.80 -0.25
N LEU A 228 21.54 27.25 0.29
CA LEU A 228 20.94 28.51 -0.12
C LEU A 228 21.79 29.71 0.31
N ARG A 229 22.37 29.68 1.51
CA ARG A 229 23.25 30.74 2.00
C ARG A 229 24.54 30.83 1.18
N SER A 230 25.15 29.70 0.82
CA SER A 230 26.34 29.71 -0.05
C SER A 230 26.01 30.23 -1.45
N LYS A 231 24.84 29.87 -2.00
CA LYS A 231 24.37 30.38 -3.29
C LYS A 231 24.04 31.87 -3.27
N ILE A 232 23.46 32.38 -2.17
CA ILE A 232 23.26 33.81 -1.99
C ILE A 232 24.62 34.50 -1.91
N ALA A 233 25.54 34.01 -1.09
CA ALA A 233 26.87 34.59 -0.95
C ALA A 233 27.63 34.66 -2.29
N SER A 234 27.56 33.60 -3.11
CA SER A 234 28.17 33.60 -4.44
C SER A 234 27.54 34.64 -5.37
N LEU A 235 26.21 34.78 -5.35
CA LEU A 235 25.50 35.80 -6.13
C LEU A 235 25.81 37.23 -5.64
N THR A 236 25.99 37.43 -4.33
CA THR A 236 26.38 38.72 -3.75
C THR A 236 27.83 39.07 -4.09
N SER A 237 28.75 38.10 -4.09
CA SER A 237 30.12 38.32 -4.56
C SER A 237 30.18 38.60 -6.07
N ASP A 238 29.40 37.89 -6.88
CA ASP A 238 29.34 38.10 -8.33
C ASP A 238 28.73 39.47 -8.70
N SER A 239 27.76 39.96 -7.91
CA SER A 239 27.21 41.32 -8.09
C SER A 239 28.18 42.41 -7.63
N ILE A 240 28.92 42.21 -6.53
CA ILE A 240 29.98 43.13 -6.11
C ILE A 240 31.14 43.17 -7.13
N ILE A 241 31.48 42.05 -7.77
CA ILE A 241 32.50 42.00 -8.83
C ILE A 241 31.98 42.72 -10.09
N LYS A 242 30.71 42.56 -10.46
CA LYS A 242 30.09 43.29 -11.58
C LYS A 242 29.95 44.80 -11.30
N ASP A 243 29.68 45.21 -10.06
CA ASP A 243 29.64 46.63 -9.68
C ASP A 243 31.05 47.26 -9.69
N LYS A 244 32.09 46.49 -9.36
CA LYS A 244 33.50 46.95 -9.47
C LYS A 244 34.02 47.02 -10.91
N GLN A 245 33.45 46.24 -11.83
CA GLN A 245 33.76 46.33 -13.27
C GLN A 245 32.82 47.29 -14.03
N GLY A 246 31.76 47.80 -13.39
CA GLY A 246 30.74 48.67 -14.00
C GLY A 246 30.78 50.15 -13.63
N GLN A 247 31.67 50.59 -12.73
CA GLN A 247 31.86 52.03 -12.45
C GLN A 247 32.77 52.70 -13.49
N SER A 248 32.30 52.76 -14.72
CA SER A 248 32.58 53.87 -15.61
C SER A 248 31.32 54.15 -16.43
N GLN A 249 30.86 55.39 -16.28
CA GLN A 249 29.79 56.10 -17.01
C GLN A 249 28.40 56.13 -16.37
N ARG A 250 28.05 57.38 -15.98
CA ARG A 250 26.74 57.86 -15.53
C ARG A 250 25.75 57.95 -16.72
N PRO A 251 24.44 58.05 -16.43
CA PRO A 251 23.38 57.74 -17.37
C PRO A 251 22.93 58.95 -18.19
N ASP A 252 22.64 58.73 -19.47
CA ASP A 252 21.75 59.60 -20.24
C ASP A 252 20.39 58.91 -20.44
N ALA A 253 19.36 59.62 -20.00
CA ALA A 253 17.95 59.27 -20.17
C ALA A 253 17.45 59.66 -21.57
N PRO A 254 16.15 59.50 -21.86
CA PRO A 254 15.35 58.29 -21.97
C PRO A 254 14.83 58.15 -23.42
N LYS A 255 14.25 57.00 -23.82
CA LYS A 255 12.96 56.93 -24.57
C LYS A 255 12.58 55.54 -25.09
N LYS A 256 11.31 55.24 -24.80
CA LYS A 256 10.27 54.59 -25.62
C LYS A 256 10.39 53.11 -25.99
N ALA A 257 9.45 52.36 -25.40
CA ALA A 257 8.39 51.58 -26.06
C ALA A 257 8.87 50.42 -26.98
N THR A 258 8.51 49.14 -26.78
CA THR A 258 7.15 48.57 -26.90
C THR A 258 7.32 47.03 -27.02
N ILE A 259 6.55 46.25 -26.22
CA ILE A 259 5.92 44.92 -26.54
C ILE A 259 6.86 43.76 -27.01
N GLN A 260 6.85 42.49 -26.57
CA GLN A 260 5.79 41.54 -26.21
C GLN A 260 6.36 40.35 -25.41
N ARG A 261 5.46 39.59 -24.76
CA ARG A 261 5.67 38.32 -24.04
C ARG A 261 6.03 37.15 -24.98
N GLN A 262 6.81 36.20 -24.46
CA GLN A 262 6.71 34.73 -24.58
C GLN A 262 7.85 34.17 -23.68
N GLY A 263 7.74 33.16 -22.82
CA GLY A 263 6.89 31.98 -22.73
C GLY A 263 7.81 30.78 -22.42
N GLN A 264 7.32 29.81 -21.65
CA GLN A 264 7.93 28.52 -21.26
C GLN A 264 8.90 28.57 -20.06
N SER A 265 8.51 28.21 -18.82
CA SER A 265 7.94 26.96 -18.29
C SER A 265 8.82 25.73 -18.49
N ASN A 266 9.45 25.24 -17.42
CA ASN A 266 9.56 23.80 -17.18
C ASN A 266 9.54 23.50 -15.67
N SER A 267 8.50 22.76 -15.32
CA SER A 267 8.02 22.34 -14.01
C SER A 267 8.84 21.18 -13.43
N SER A 268 9.10 21.24 -12.12
CA SER A 268 9.55 20.10 -11.31
C SER A 268 8.38 19.13 -11.02
N PRO A 269 8.63 17.82 -10.87
CA PRO A 269 7.57 16.82 -10.75
C PRO A 269 7.01 16.73 -9.32
N THR A 270 5.69 16.60 -9.29
CA THR A 270 4.76 16.69 -8.16
C THR A 270 4.71 15.41 -7.30
N LEU A 271 4.84 15.57 -5.97
CA LEU A 271 4.26 14.67 -4.96
C LEU A 271 2.81 15.09 -4.70
N PHE A 272 1.87 14.16 -4.81
CA PHE A 272 0.45 14.39 -4.59
C PHE A 272 0.14 14.76 -3.13
N ILE A 273 -0.46 15.93 -2.92
CA ILE A 273 -1.15 16.35 -1.69
C ILE A 273 -2.59 16.69 -2.08
N HIS A 274 -3.58 16.01 -1.50
CA HIS A 274 -4.97 16.46 -1.59
C HIS A 274 -5.14 17.80 -0.86
N PRO A 275 -5.90 18.77 -1.41
CA PRO A 275 -6.07 20.09 -0.81
C PRO A 275 -7.04 20.08 0.40
N PRO A 276 -6.90 21.04 1.34
CA PRO A 276 -7.86 21.24 2.42
C PRO A 276 -9.19 21.79 1.89
N LYS A 277 -10.31 21.26 2.39
CA LYS A 277 -11.65 21.82 2.19
C LYS A 277 -11.73 23.22 2.81
N LYS A 278 -11.93 24.26 1.99
CA LYS A 278 -12.38 25.58 2.48
C LYS A 278 -13.91 25.69 2.35
N ASN A 279 -14.53 26.02 3.47
CA ASN A 279 -15.93 26.39 3.62
C ASN A 279 -16.36 27.47 2.60
N LYS A 280 -17.45 27.22 1.87
CA LYS A 280 -18.19 28.29 1.20
C LYS A 280 -18.91 29.12 2.28
N LYS A 281 -18.47 30.36 2.48
CA LYS A 281 -19.29 31.41 3.08
C LYS A 281 -20.55 31.57 2.23
N LYS A 282 -21.72 31.38 2.84
CA LYS A 282 -23.01 31.79 2.28
C LYS A 282 -23.02 33.32 2.19
N HIS A 283 -23.13 33.85 0.97
CA HIS A 283 -23.62 35.21 0.80
C HIS A 283 -25.11 35.20 1.13
N ILE A 284 -25.48 35.89 2.21
CA ILE A 284 -26.85 36.27 2.50
C ILE A 284 -27.23 37.29 1.42
N ASN A 285 -28.19 36.94 0.57
CA ASN A 285 -28.93 37.92 -0.21
C ASN A 285 -30.35 37.99 0.37
N SER A 286 -30.58 39.06 1.11
CA SER A 286 -31.87 39.52 1.59
C SER A 286 -32.72 40.00 0.43
N GLY A 287 -33.95 39.47 0.25
CA GLY A 287 -34.93 40.18 -0.58
C GLY A 287 -36.15 39.40 -1.08
N LYS A 288 -37.26 39.59 -0.35
CA LYS A 288 -38.66 39.69 -0.84
C LYS A 288 -39.44 38.43 -1.26
N LYS A 289 -40.28 38.01 -0.29
CA LYS A 289 -41.68 37.52 -0.42
C LYS A 289 -42.34 37.74 -1.80
N LYS A 290 -42.99 36.70 -2.32
CA LYS A 290 -44.36 36.80 -2.84
C LYS A 290 -45.11 35.47 -2.69
N LYS A 291 -46.30 35.58 -2.08
CA LYS A 291 -47.34 34.55 -1.89
C LYS A 291 -48.07 34.22 -3.21
N LYS A 292 -48.73 33.05 -3.19
CA LYS A 292 -49.95 32.57 -3.92
C LYS A 292 -49.62 31.34 -4.77
N LYS A 293 -50.42 30.27 -4.88
CA LYS A 293 -51.59 29.66 -4.20
C LYS A 293 -51.74 28.27 -4.89
N PRO A 294 -52.45 27.29 -4.32
CA PRO A 294 -52.54 25.95 -4.90
C PRO A 294 -53.59 25.89 -6.02
N GLY A 295 -53.34 25.01 -6.98
CA GLY A 295 -54.28 24.50 -7.99
C GLY A 295 -53.92 23.04 -8.23
#